data_AF-A0A8T2C455-F1
#
_entry.id   AF-A0A8T2C455-F1
#
_cell.length_a   1.000
_cell.length_b   1.000
_cell.length_c   1.000
_cell.angle_alpha   90.00
_cell.angle_beta   90.00
_cell.angle_gamma   90.00
#
_symmetry.space_group_name_H-M   'P 1'
#
loop_
_entity.id
_entity.type
_entity.pdbx_description
1 polymer ?
#
loop_
_entity_poly.entity_id
_entity_poly.type
_entity_poly.pdbx_seq_one_letter_code
_entity_poly.pdbx_strand_id
1 'polypeptide(L)'
;MAGRRVPPELTMDDSVSYLHSLKETFHDEPAKFKEFLKLLIDIKAYRINKVYGIARMIELIKGHPKLLLGLKVFLPEASKELCQSHKRITRAT
;
A
#
# COMPACT_ATOMS: atom_id res chain seq x y z
N MET A 1 11.13 2.33 -30.97
CA MET A 1 11.87 2.50 -29.70
C MET A 1 10.89 2.21 -28.57
N ALA A 2 11.05 1.10 -27.84
CA ALA A 2 10.16 0.78 -26.74
C ALA A 2 10.39 1.81 -25.62
N GLY A 3 9.40 2.67 -25.38
CA GLY A 3 9.41 3.60 -24.25
C GLY A 3 9.62 2.80 -22.98
N ARG A 4 10.78 3.00 -22.36
CA ARG A 4 11.10 2.48 -21.04
C ARG A 4 10.00 3.02 -20.12
N ARG A 5 9.02 2.18 -19.78
CA ARG A 5 8.12 2.44 -18.66
C ARG A 5 9.02 2.40 -17.44
N VAL A 6 9.62 3.53 -17.12
CA VAL A 6 10.17 3.78 -15.80
C VAL A 6 8.95 3.55 -14.90
N PRO A 7 8.94 2.52 -14.04
CA PRO A 7 7.98 2.51 -12.95
C PRO A 7 8.14 3.89 -12.29
N PRO A 8 7.05 4.61 -11.95
CA PRO A 8 7.19 5.86 -11.24
C PRO A 8 8.10 5.59 -10.06
N GLU A 9 9.34 6.09 -10.16
CA GLU A 9 10.27 6.09 -9.06
C GLU A 9 9.50 6.80 -7.96
N LEU A 10 9.38 6.13 -6.82
CA LEU A 10 8.76 6.69 -5.64
C LEU A 10 9.55 7.92 -5.23
N THR A 11 9.24 9.06 -5.84
CA THR A 11 9.84 10.32 -5.50
C THR A 11 9.50 10.57 -4.03
N MET A 12 10.49 10.99 -3.23
CA MET A 12 10.27 11.35 -1.83
C MET A 12 9.09 12.33 -1.69
N ASP A 13 8.89 13.16 -2.71
CA ASP A 13 7.75 14.06 -2.86
C ASP A 13 6.39 13.35 -2.78
N ASP A 14 6.17 12.29 -3.59
CA ASP A 14 4.94 11.48 -3.55
C ASP A 14 4.74 10.77 -2.21
N SER A 15 5.83 10.35 -1.59
CA SER A 15 5.78 9.66 -0.30
C SER A 15 5.32 10.57 0.84
N VAL A 16 5.82 11.81 0.86
CA VAL A 16 5.42 12.83 1.84
C VAL A 16 3.98 13.27 1.58
N SER A 17 3.61 13.45 0.31
CA SER A 17 2.25 13.85 -0.10
C SER A 17 1.21 12.78 0.27
N TYR A 18 1.57 11.49 0.18
CA TYR A 18 0.72 10.38 0.63
C TYR A 18 0.49 10.40 2.15
N LEU A 19 1.54 10.62 2.94
CA LEU A 19 1.43 10.72 4.40
C LEU A 19 0.60 11.93 4.82
N HIS A 20 0.73 13.06 4.11
CA HIS A 20 -0.12 14.23 4.34
C HIS A 20 -1.59 13.89 4.10
N SER A 21 -1.91 13.26 2.96
CA SER A 21 -3.27 12.83 2.63
C SER A 21 -3.86 11.86 3.66
N LEU A 22 -3.06 10.91 4.16
CA LEU A 22 -3.45 10.00 5.24
C LEU A 22 -3.78 10.76 6.53
N LYS A 23 -2.94 11.73 6.89
CA LYS A 23 -3.11 12.54 8.10
C LYS A 23 -4.37 13.41 8.02
N GLU A 24 -4.65 14.01 6.86
CA GLU A 24 -5.88 14.79 6.65
C GLU A 24 -7.12 13.89 6.65
N THR A 25 -7.05 12.72 6.00
CA THR A 25 -8.20 11.81 5.93
C THR A 25 -8.57 11.23 7.29
N PHE A 26 -7.57 10.91 8.11
CA PHE A 26 -7.76 10.39 9.46
C PHE A 26 -7.64 11.48 10.53
N HIS A 27 -7.82 12.75 10.15
CA HIS A 27 -7.75 13.88 11.10
C HIS A 27 -8.77 13.71 12.22
N ASP A 28 -10.01 13.35 11.87
CA ASP A 28 -11.10 13.09 12.83
C ASP A 28 -10.95 11.73 13.56
N GLU A 29 -10.15 10.81 13.02
CA GLU A 29 -9.98 9.45 13.55
C GLU A 29 -8.50 9.10 13.77
N PRO A 30 -7.82 9.75 14.74
CA PRO A 30 -6.39 9.56 14.97
C PRO A 30 -6.02 8.13 15.38
N ALA A 31 -6.98 7.34 15.87
CA ALA A 31 -6.80 5.93 16.16
C ALA A 31 -6.51 5.10 14.89
N LYS A 32 -7.21 5.38 13.78
CA LYS A 32 -6.98 4.70 12.49
C LYS A 32 -5.61 5.05 11.92
N PHE A 33 -5.20 6.32 12.03
CA PHE A 33 -3.86 6.75 11.63
C PHE A 33 -2.75 6.02 12.42
N LYS A 34 -2.90 5.91 13.75
CA LYS A 34 -1.97 5.17 14.60
C LYS A 34 -1.91 3.69 14.23
N GLU A 35 -3.04 3.06 13.95
CA GLU A 35 -3.10 1.66 13.52
C GLU A 35 -2.37 1.45 12.18
N PHE A 36 -2.55 2.37 11.23
CA PHE A 36 -1.86 2.34 9.94
C PHE A 36 -0.33 2.41 10.11
N LEU A 37 0.16 3.32 10.95
CA LEU A 37 1.59 3.43 11.27
C LEU A 37 2.12 2.17 11.96
N LYS A 38 1.34 1.58 12.87
CA LYS A 38 1.72 0.33 13.54
C LYS A 38 1.90 -0.80 12.53
N LEU A 39 0.98 -0.95 11.58
CA LEU A 39 1.11 -1.94 10.51
C LEU A 39 2.36 -1.70 9.65
N LEU A 40 2.70 -0.44 9.33
CA LEU A 40 3.93 -0.11 8.60
C LEU A 40 5.18 -0.54 9.37
N ILE A 41 5.21 -0.27 10.68
CA ILE A 41 6.33 -0.66 11.56
C ILE A 41 6.41 -2.17 11.68
N ASP A 42 5.29 -2.87 11.89
CA ASP A 42 5.25 -4.32 12.02
C ASP A 42 5.67 -5.04 10.73
N ILE A 43 5.32 -4.49 9.55
CA ILE A 43 5.82 -4.99 8.26
C ILE A 43 7.34 -4.77 8.15
N LYS A 44 7.84 -3.57 8.47
CA LYS A 44 9.28 -3.26 8.43
C LYS A 44 10.09 -4.10 9.42
N ALA A 45 9.50 -4.43 10.56
CA ALA A 45 10.10 -5.28 11.59
C ALA A 45 9.97 -6.78 11.28
N TYR A 46 9.39 -7.16 10.13
CA TYR A 46 9.08 -8.55 9.76
C TYR A 46 8.23 -9.29 10.82
N ARG A 47 7.48 -8.56 11.65
CA ARG A 47 6.58 -9.12 12.67
C ARG A 47 5.29 -9.65 12.08
N ILE A 48 4.87 -9.07 10.95
CA ILE A 48 3.71 -9.52 10.17
C ILE A 48 4.10 -9.73 8.72
N ASN A 49 3.45 -10.71 8.07
CA ASN A 49 3.64 -10.94 6.64
C ASN A 49 3.29 -9.69 5.85
N LYS A 50 4.19 -9.26 4.96
CA LYS A 50 4.01 -8.08 4.10
C LYS A 50 2.66 -8.09 3.38
N VAL A 51 2.25 -9.23 2.84
CA VAL A 51 0.94 -9.42 2.18
C VAL A 51 -0.23 -9.16 3.14
N TYR A 52 -0.15 -9.70 4.34
CA TYR A 52 -1.20 -9.53 5.36
C TYR A 52 -1.25 -8.07 5.86
N GLY A 53 -0.10 -7.46 6.13
CA GLY A 53 -0.03 -6.06 6.53
C GLY A 53 -0.57 -5.10 5.47
N ILE A 54 -0.25 -5.32 4.19
CA ILE A 54 -0.81 -4.55 3.07
C ILE A 54 -2.33 -4.73 2.98
N ALA A 55 -2.84 -5.95 3.12
CA ALA A 55 -4.28 -6.19 3.09
C ALA A 55 -5.02 -5.42 4.21
N ARG A 56 -4.45 -5.40 5.42
CA ARG A 56 -5.00 -4.63 6.55
C ARG A 56 -4.96 -3.12 6.32
N MET A 57 -3.89 -2.61 5.71
CA MET A 57 -3.81 -1.20 5.29
C MET A 57 -4.90 -0.84 4.28
N ILE A 58 -5.15 -1.73 3.31
CA ILE A 58 -6.22 -1.55 2.32
C ILE A 58 -7.59 -1.52 3.01
N GLU A 59 -7.84 -2.39 3.98
CA GLU A 59 -9.09 -2.38 4.75
C GLU A 59 -9.31 -1.07 5.51
N LEU A 60 -8.25 -0.51 6.12
CA LEU A 60 -8.30 0.77 6.84
C LEU A 60 -8.69 1.94 5.93
N ILE A 61 -8.22 1.93 4.68
CA ILE A 61 -8.46 3.02 3.71
C ILE A 61 -9.55 2.69 2.68
N LYS A 62 -10.31 1.59 2.84
CA LYS A 62 -11.27 1.11 1.85
C LYS A 62 -12.39 2.11 1.51
N GLY A 63 -12.71 3.03 2.44
CA GLY A 63 -13.66 4.12 2.23
C GLY A 63 -13.07 5.37 1.57
N HIS A 64 -11.76 5.38 1.30
CA HIS A 64 -11.01 6.54 0.85
C HIS A 64 -10.28 6.23 -0.47
N PRO A 65 -10.98 6.36 -1.63
CA PRO A 65 -10.42 5.98 -2.93
C PRO A 65 -9.14 6.75 -3.29
N LYS A 66 -8.99 8.00 -2.82
CA LYS A 66 -7.76 8.80 -2.98
C LYS A 66 -6.55 8.12 -2.32
N LEU A 67 -6.72 7.59 -1.11
CA LEU A 67 -5.67 6.89 -0.38
C LEU A 67 -5.35 5.54 -1.02
N LEU A 68 -6.37 4.83 -1.51
CA LEU A 68 -6.15 3.56 -2.20
C LEU A 68 -5.28 3.73 -3.46
N LEU A 69 -5.51 4.80 -4.22
CA LEU A 69 -4.68 5.17 -5.38
C LEU A 69 -3.26 5.53 -4.95
N GLY A 70 -3.14 6.36 -3.90
CA GLY A 70 -1.84 6.73 -3.33
C GLY A 70 -1.05 5.52 -2.82
N LEU A 71 -1.71 4.51 -2.23
CA LEU A 71 -1.04 3.30 -1.74
C LEU A 71 -0.40 2.48 -2.87
N LYS A 72 -1.04 2.40 -4.04
CA LYS A 72 -0.47 1.71 -5.22
C LYS A 72 0.80 2.39 -5.73
N VAL A 73 0.84 3.72 -5.61
CA VAL A 73 2.03 4.51 -5.92
C VAL A 73 3.06 4.27 -4.83
N PHE A 74 2.69 4.47 -3.55
CA PHE A 74 3.51 4.40 -2.34
C PHE A 74 4.19 3.04 -2.08
N LEU A 75 3.54 1.94 -2.44
CA LEU A 75 4.11 0.59 -2.41
C LEU A 75 3.97 -0.07 -3.79
N PRO A 76 4.90 0.18 -4.73
CA PRO A 76 4.90 -0.51 -6.01
C PRO A 76 5.09 -2.03 -5.83
N GLU A 77 5.74 -2.48 -4.75
CA GLU A 77 5.79 -3.91 -4.40
C GLU A 77 4.43 -4.51 -4.00
N ALA A 78 3.49 -3.74 -3.45
CA ALA A 78 2.14 -4.25 -3.17
C ALA A 78 1.41 -4.65 -4.47
N SER A 79 1.68 -3.94 -5.57
CA SER A 79 1.11 -4.27 -6.89
C SER A 79 1.68 -5.58 -7.46
N LYS A 80 2.95 -5.90 -7.18
CA LYS A 80 3.58 -7.15 -7.60
C LYS A 80 3.01 -8.35 -6.84
N GLU A 81 2.70 -8.18 -5.56
CA GLU A 81 2.12 -9.23 -4.71
C GLU A 81 0.63 -9.48 -5.03
N LEU A 82 -0.16 -8.42 -5.33
CA LEU A 82 -1.55 -8.59 -5.76
C LEU A 82 -1.67 -9.35 -7.10
N CYS A 83 -0.64 -9.27 -7.95
CA CYS A 83 -0.53 -10.03 -9.19
C CYS A 83 -0.15 -11.52 -8.99
N GLN A 84 0.39 -11.91 -7.83
CA GLN A 84 0.80 -13.30 -7.59
C GLN A 84 -0.35 -14.20 -7.10
N SER A 85 -1.36 -13.65 -6.42
CA SER A 85 -2.49 -14.46 -5.91
C SER A 85 -3.44 -14.99 -6.98
N HIS A 86 -3.46 -14.45 -8.20
CA HIS A 86 -4.31 -14.97 -9.29
C HIS A 86 -3.62 -16.00 -10.20
N LYS A 87 -2.37 -16.41 -9.93
CA LYS A 87 -1.63 -17.37 -10.78
C LYS A 87 -1.46 -18.77 -10.20
N ARG A 88 -2.00 -19.08 -9.01
CA ARG A 88 -1.83 -20.42 -8.38
C ARG A 88 -3.03 -21.37 -8.50
N ILE A 89 -4.17 -20.92 -9.04
CA ILE A 89 -5.39 -21.76 -9.10
C ILE A 89 -5.46 -22.58 -10.42
N THR A 90 -4.65 -22.28 -11.43
CA THR A 90 -4.67 -22.97 -12.74
C THR A 90 -3.51 -23.95 -12.95
N ARG A 91 -3.16 -24.73 -11.93
CA ARG A 91 -2.38 -25.97 -12.09
C ARG A 91 -3.07 -27.12 -11.34
N ALA A 92 -4.27 -27.46 -11.81
CA ALA A 92 -4.86 -28.77 -11.61
C ALA A 92 -5.04 -29.39 -13.00
N THR A 93 -4.07 -30.20 -13.41
CA THR A 93 -4.21 -31.24 -14.44
C THR A 93 -3.23 -32.34 -14.07
#